data_AF-A0A1V4VFY6-F1
#
_entry.id   AF-A0A1V4VFY6-F1
#
_cell.length_a   1.000
_cell.length_b   1.000
_cell.length_c   1.000
_cell.angle_alpha   90.00
_cell.angle_beta   90.00
_cell.angle_gamma   90.00
#
_symmetry.space_group_name_H-M   'P 1'
#
loop_
_entity.id
_entity.type
_entity.pdbx_description
1 polymer ?
#
loop_
_entity_poly.entity_id
_entity_poly.type
_entity_poly.pdbx_seq_one_letter_code
_entity_poly.pdbx_strand_id
1 'polypeptide(L)'
;MKLLDDQSLVPQELRDNLENAAVSEGVCTVYLGFNMSNRELGQYMKIPHVLTYDYKPGYDIYNSDDEEFFSRTSVSLYSPSMVNPEHAPAGISSLMLQTIVPYH
;
A
#
# COMPACT_ATOMS: atom_id res chain seq x y z
N MET A 1 1.53 18.04 -9.18
CA MET A 1 1.72 17.24 -7.95
C MET A 1 2.86 17.91 -7.20
N LYS A 2 2.70 18.20 -5.90
CA LYS A 2 3.77 18.77 -5.04
C LYS A 2 3.84 18.06 -3.68
N LEU A 3 2.95 17.08 -3.47
CA LEU A 3 2.74 16.42 -2.18
C LEU A 3 3.59 15.15 -2.04
N LEU A 4 4.22 14.65 -3.11
CA LEU A 4 5.11 13.48 -3.03
C LEU A 4 6.58 13.87 -3.20
N ASP A 5 6.83 15.08 -3.74
CA ASP A 5 8.18 15.58 -4.04
C ASP A 5 8.79 16.39 -2.87
N ASP A 6 8.01 16.62 -1.80
CA ASP A 6 8.47 17.37 -0.64
C ASP A 6 9.23 16.45 0.33
N GLN A 7 10.55 16.56 0.31
CA GLN A 7 11.43 15.77 1.18
C GLN A 7 11.23 16.07 2.67
N SER A 8 10.54 17.15 3.05
CA SER A 8 10.21 17.46 4.44
C SER A 8 9.06 16.62 5.02
N LEU A 9 8.38 15.81 4.19
CA LEU A 9 7.23 14.99 4.61
C LEU A 9 7.60 13.88 5.59
N VAL A 10 8.86 13.43 5.57
CA VAL A 10 9.38 12.44 6.52
C VAL A 10 10.26 13.17 7.55
N PRO A 11 9.77 13.35 8.80
CA PRO A 11 10.52 14.03 9.85
C PRO A 11 11.88 13.39 10.09
N GLN A 12 12.90 14.19 10.42
CA GLN A 12 14.26 13.69 10.66
C GLN A 12 14.29 12.60 11.74
N GLU A 13 13.51 12.75 12.81
CA GLU A 13 13.38 11.73 13.85
C GLU A 13 12.84 10.39 13.32
N LEU A 14 11.89 10.42 12.39
CA LEU A 14 11.39 9.21 11.75
C LEU A 14 12.46 8.58 10.86
N ARG A 15 13.27 9.40 10.17
CA ARG A 15 14.41 8.91 9.39
C ARG A 15 15.42 8.20 10.28
N ASP A 16 15.91 8.88 11.31
CA ASP A 16 16.90 8.34 12.24
C ASP A 16 16.42 7.01 12.88
N ASN A 17 15.13 6.91 13.23
CA ASN A 17 14.55 5.68 13.77
C ASN A 17 14.52 4.53 12.75
N LEU A 18 14.17 4.80 11.50
CA LEU A 18 14.15 3.80 10.43
C LEU A 18 15.57 3.35 10.05
N GLU A 19 16.53 4.27 10.05
CA GLU A 19 17.95 4.01 9.78
C GLU A 19 18.60 3.06 10.81
N ASN A 20 18.14 3.15 12.06
CA ASN A 20 18.58 2.32 13.17
C ASN A 20 17.68 1.09 13.42
N ALA A 21 16.61 0.92 12.64
CA ALA A 21 15.70 -0.19 12.81
C ALA A 21 16.38 -1.51 12.39
N ALA A 22 16.13 -2.59 13.14
CA ALA A 22 16.66 -3.91 12.82
C ALA A 22 15.97 -4.59 11.60
N VAL A 23 15.16 -3.85 10.85
CA VAL A 23 14.40 -4.32 9.69
C VAL A 23 14.86 -3.59 8.44
N SER A 24 14.87 -4.28 7.30
CA SER A 24 15.39 -3.74 6.04
C SER A 24 14.40 -2.89 5.26
N GLU A 25 13.09 -3.00 5.52
CA GLU A 25 12.04 -2.44 4.66
C GLU A 25 10.82 -1.99 5.47
N GLY A 26 10.27 -0.82 5.13
CA GLY A 26 9.01 -0.31 5.68
C GLY A 26 7.80 -0.83 4.89
N VAL A 27 6.63 -0.88 5.53
CA VAL A 27 5.36 -1.18 4.84
C VAL A 27 4.40 -0.03 5.05
N CYS A 28 3.99 0.61 3.95
CA CYS A 28 2.90 1.58 3.98
C CYS A 28 1.58 0.83 3.83
N THR A 29 0.65 1.06 4.76
CA THR A 29 -0.67 0.43 4.75
C THR A 29 -1.75 1.50 4.70
N VAL A 30 -2.68 1.36 3.76
CA VAL A 30 -3.85 2.22 3.61
C VAL A 30 -5.10 1.38 3.79
N TYR A 31 -6.00 1.82 4.67
CA TYR A 31 -7.31 1.22 4.85
C TYR A 31 -8.38 2.08 4.17
N LEU A 32 -9.16 1.46 3.30
CA LEU A 32 -10.22 2.09 2.52
C LEU A 32 -11.56 1.46 2.87
N GLY A 33 -12.57 2.32 3.07
CA GLY A 33 -13.97 1.91 3.11
C GLY A 33 -14.64 2.33 1.80
N PHE A 34 -15.28 1.40 1.12
CA PHE A 34 -16.01 1.68 -0.12
C PHE A 34 -17.51 1.65 0.12
N ASN A 35 -18.21 2.63 -0.44
CA ASN A 35 -19.67 2.64 -0.49
C ASN A 35 -20.20 1.66 -1.56
N MET A 36 -19.82 0.39 -1.43
CA MET A 36 -20.25 -0.74 -2.27
C MET A 36 -20.27 -2.01 -1.43
N SER A 37 -21.17 -2.93 -1.76
CA SER A 37 -21.26 -4.22 -1.05
C SER A 37 -20.08 -5.14 -1.37
N ASN A 38 -19.80 -6.13 -0.50
CA ASN A 38 -18.81 -7.18 -0.81
C ASN A 38 -19.14 -7.97 -2.08
N ARG A 39 -20.42 -8.11 -2.43
CA ARG A 39 -20.86 -8.75 -3.67
C ARG A 39 -20.40 -7.95 -4.89
N GLU A 40 -20.54 -6.64 -4.82
CA GLU A 40 -20.13 -5.71 -5.88
C GLU A 40 -18.61 -5.63 -5.97
N LEU A 41 -17.91 -5.45 -4.84
CA LEU A 41 -16.44 -5.48 -4.79
C LEU A 41 -15.86 -6.80 -5.36
N GLY A 42 -16.54 -7.92 -5.09
CA GLY A 42 -16.16 -9.24 -5.61
C GLY A 42 -16.20 -9.36 -7.13
N GLN A 43 -16.96 -8.53 -7.85
CA GLN A 43 -16.95 -8.49 -9.31
C GLN A 43 -15.62 -7.95 -9.85
N TYR A 44 -14.92 -7.12 -9.07
CA TYR A 44 -13.62 -6.53 -9.43
C TYR A 44 -12.44 -7.38 -8.93
N MET A 45 -12.43 -7.76 -7.66
CA MET A 45 -11.29 -8.46 -7.06
C MET A 45 -11.27 -9.97 -7.36
N LYS A 46 -12.43 -10.61 -7.59
CA LYS A 46 -12.65 -12.07 -7.73
C LYS A 46 -12.29 -12.92 -6.50
N ILE A 47 -11.22 -12.59 -5.79
CA ILE A 47 -10.78 -13.21 -4.54
C ILE A 47 -10.48 -12.14 -3.47
N PRO A 48 -10.55 -12.46 -2.18
CA PRO A 48 -10.37 -11.47 -1.12
C PRO A 48 -8.95 -10.93 -0.97
N HIS A 49 -7.94 -11.59 -1.56
CA HIS A 49 -6.54 -11.19 -1.42
C HIS A 49 -5.84 -11.28 -2.78
N VAL A 50 -4.99 -10.29 -3.09
CA VAL A 50 -4.12 -10.31 -4.26
C VAL A 50 -2.76 -9.79 -3.81
N LEU A 51 -1.70 -10.48 -4.21
CA LEU A 51 -0.34 -10.02 -4.05
C LEU A 51 0.35 -10.14 -5.40
N THR A 52 0.66 -9.00 -6.02
CA THR A 52 1.50 -8.97 -7.22
C THR A 52 2.96 -8.92 -6.75
N TYR A 53 3.63 -10.07 -6.73
CA TYR A 53 5.01 -10.15 -6.22
C TYR A 53 6.01 -10.23 -7.39
N ASP A 54 6.50 -9.06 -7.83
CA ASP A 54 7.74 -8.90 -8.62
C ASP A 54 8.61 -7.81 -7.96
N TYR A 55 8.89 -8.00 -6.67
CA TYR A 55 9.64 -7.01 -5.90
C TYR A 55 11.09 -6.94 -6.38
N LYS A 56 11.51 -5.74 -6.82
CA LYS A 56 12.91 -5.44 -7.15
C LYS A 56 13.38 -4.31 -6.24
N PRO A 57 14.33 -4.56 -5.30
CA PRO A 57 14.78 -3.55 -4.36
C PRO A 57 15.56 -2.41 -5.04
N GLY A 58 15.71 -1.28 -4.34
CA GLY A 58 16.63 -0.20 -4.72
C GLY A 58 16.11 0.78 -5.77
N TYR A 59 14.79 1.00 -5.83
CA TYR A 59 14.20 2.10 -6.60
C TYR A 59 14.19 3.40 -5.77
N ASP A 60 14.40 4.53 -6.44
CA ASP A 60 14.38 5.87 -5.84
C ASP A 60 12.97 6.46 -5.96
N ILE A 61 12.28 6.63 -4.83
CA ILE A 61 10.91 7.17 -4.79
C ILE A 61 10.83 8.65 -5.20
N TYR A 62 11.95 9.36 -5.26
CA TYR A 62 12.01 10.76 -5.66
C TYR A 62 12.40 10.94 -7.13
N ASN A 63 12.75 9.86 -7.84
CA ASN A 63 13.04 9.91 -9.26
C ASN A 63 11.75 9.89 -10.09
N SER A 64 11.18 11.06 -10.36
CA SER A 64 9.98 11.20 -11.18
C SER A 64 10.15 10.74 -12.64
N ASP A 65 11.39 10.60 -13.11
CA ASP A 65 11.72 10.17 -14.47
C ASP A 65 11.87 8.64 -14.58
N ASP A 66 11.69 7.90 -13.49
CA ASP A 66 11.73 6.43 -13.46
C ASP A 66 10.47 5.82 -14.08
N GLU A 67 10.49 5.63 -15.40
CA GLU A 67 9.38 5.01 -16.15
C GLU A 67 9.08 3.57 -15.70
N GLU A 68 10.05 2.88 -15.08
CA GLU A 68 9.91 1.50 -14.63
C GLU A 68 9.48 1.39 -13.16
N PHE A 69 9.32 2.50 -12.43
CA PHE A 69 9.02 2.51 -10.98
C PHE A 69 7.90 1.53 -10.61
N PHE A 70 6.74 1.67 -11.25
CA PHE A 70 5.56 0.85 -10.95
C PHE A 70 5.70 -0.63 -11.33
N SER A 71 6.64 -0.97 -12.22
CA SER A 71 6.95 -2.37 -12.55
C SER A 71 7.80 -3.06 -11.49
N ARG A 72 8.47 -2.28 -10.63
CA ARG A 72 9.35 -2.75 -9.55
C ARG A 72 8.68 -2.72 -8.18
N THR A 73 7.67 -1.86 -8.02
CA THR A 73 6.85 -1.82 -6.81
C THR A 73 5.82 -2.93 -6.80
N SER A 74 5.60 -3.54 -5.63
CA SER A 74 4.52 -4.48 -5.41
C SER A 74 3.41 -3.83 -4.57
N VAL A 75 2.16 -4.14 -4.91
CA VAL A 75 1.02 -3.83 -4.05
C VAL A 75 0.33 -5.12 -3.62
N SER A 76 -0.01 -5.19 -2.35
CA SER A 76 -0.92 -6.19 -1.80
C SER A 76 -2.27 -5.57 -1.57
N LEU A 77 -3.32 -6.25 -2.04
CA LEU A 77 -4.70 -5.92 -1.81
C LEU A 77 -5.33 -6.99 -0.94
N TYR A 78 -6.02 -6.60 0.12
CA TYR A 78 -6.78 -7.52 0.95
C TYR A 78 -8.11 -6.92 1.39
N SER A 79 -9.21 -7.60 1.10
CA SER A 79 -10.55 -7.22 1.54
C SER A 79 -11.00 -8.14 2.68
N PRO A 80 -10.80 -7.74 3.95
CA PRO A 80 -11.22 -8.56 5.09
C PRO A 80 -12.75 -8.73 5.15
N SER A 81 -13.51 -7.71 4.72
CA SER A 81 -14.98 -7.78 4.69
C SER A 81 -15.52 -8.82 3.69
N MET A 82 -14.77 -9.16 2.64
CA MET A 82 -15.14 -10.25 1.74
C MET A 82 -14.98 -11.63 2.38
N VAL A 83 -14.14 -11.77 3.41
CA VAL A 83 -13.97 -13.02 4.20
C VAL A 83 -14.97 -13.06 5.35
N ASN A 84 -15.07 -11.98 6.11
CA ASN A 84 -16.03 -11.83 7.20
C ASN A 84 -16.77 -10.48 7.05
N PRO A 85 -18.06 -10.49 6.69
CA PRO A 85 -18.85 -9.26 6.52
C PRO A 85 -18.87 -8.33 7.74
N GLU A 86 -18.61 -8.82 8.96
CA GLU A 86 -18.56 -8.01 10.18
C GLU A 86 -17.37 -7.03 10.23
N HIS A 87 -16.40 -7.16 9.33
CA HIS A 87 -15.29 -6.22 9.19
C HIS A 87 -15.63 -4.95 8.40
N ALA A 88 -16.90 -4.76 8.00
CA ALA A 88 -17.39 -3.50 7.47
C ALA A 88 -18.87 -3.27 7.87
N PRO A 89 -19.35 -2.01 7.92
CA PRO A 89 -20.77 -1.74 8.07
C PRO A 89 -21.60 -2.34 6.93
N ALA A 90 -22.89 -2.56 7.18
CA ALA A 90 -23.80 -3.07 6.16
C ALA A 90 -23.83 -2.17 4.91
N GLY A 91 -23.69 -2.78 3.73
CA GLY A 91 -23.64 -2.07 2.44
C GLY A 91 -22.27 -1.46 2.09
N ILE A 92 -21.30 -1.51 3.00
CA ILE A 92 -19.93 -1.03 2.82
C ILE A 92 -18.99 -2.23 2.71
N SER A 93 -17.88 -2.06 2.00
CA SER A 93 -16.79 -3.02 1.95
C SER A 93 -15.49 -2.36 2.39
N SER A 94 -14.54 -3.17 2.86
CA SER A 94 -13.24 -2.74 3.34
C SER A 94 -12.14 -3.28 2.42
N LEU A 95 -11.11 -2.48 2.20
CA LEU A 95 -9.92 -2.87 1.47
C LEU A 95 -8.68 -2.32 2.16
N MET A 96 -7.71 -3.19 2.35
CA MET A 96 -6.36 -2.86 2.75
C MET A 96 -5.48 -2.85 1.49
N LEU A 97 -4.79 -1.74 1.26
CA LEU A 97 -3.66 -1.62 0.34
C LEU A 97 -2.38 -1.66 1.15
N GLN A 98 -1.43 -2.50 0.78
CA GLN A 98 -0.08 -2.47 1.35
C GLN A 98 0.95 -2.40 0.24
N THR A 99 2.00 -1.63 0.47
CA THR A 99 3.17 -1.64 -0.41
C THR A 99 4.43 -1.53 0.44
N ILE A 100 5.49 -2.19 -0.02
CA ILE A 100 6.81 -2.03 0.55
C ILE A 100 7.28 -0.63 0.16
N VAL A 101 7.75 0.14 1.13
CA VAL A 101 8.33 1.46 0.89
C VAL A 101 9.81 1.41 1.26
N PRO A 102 10.70 1.84 0.35
CA PRO A 102 12.10 1.93 0.66
C PRO A 102 12.29 3.03 1.72
N TYR A 103 13.28 2.81 2.57
CA TYR A 103 13.72 3.82 3.52
C TYR A 103 14.64 4.88 2.86
N HIS A 104 15.16 4.58 1.66
CA HIS A 104 16.15 5.38 0.92
C HIS A 104 15.61 5.85 -0.42
#